data_AF-A0A8J7Y444-F1
#
_entry.id   AF-A0A8J7Y444-F1
#
_cell.length_a   1.000
_cell.length_b   1.000
_cell.length_c   1.000
_cell.angle_alpha   90.00
_cell.angle_beta   90.00
_cell.angle_gamma   90.00
#
_symmetry.space_group_name_H-M   'P 1'
#
loop_
_entity.id
_entity.type
_entity.pdbx_description
1 polymer ?
#
loop_
_entity_poly.entity_id
_entity_poly.type
_entity_poly.pdbx_seq_one_letter_code
_entity_poly.pdbx_strand_id
1 'polypeptide(L)' 'MADEIRRLMDHTSARIYAGLAVAFLVIYTTLAVHEHFTGSDTWTLYYLVLGFGLFFTFFVASGRTMRHAISDHR' A
#
# COMPACT_ATOMS: atom_id res chain seq x y z
N MET A 1 5.39 -14.50 -25.60
CA MET A 1 6.63 -13.91 -25.06
C MET A 1 6.48 -12.45 -24.64
N ALA A 2 6.21 -11.48 -25.53
CA ALA A 2 6.08 -10.06 -25.11
C ALA A 2 4.91 -9.84 -24.11
N ASP A 3 3.77 -10.48 -24.35
CA ASP A 3 2.58 -10.34 -23.49
C ASP A 3 2.71 -11.09 -22.15
N GLU A 4 3.38 -12.25 -22.14
CA GLU A 4 3.70 -12.99 -20.91
C GLU A 4 4.65 -12.22 -19.99
N ILE A 5 5.66 -11.54 -20.56
CA ILE A 5 6.59 -10.70 -19.80
C ILE A 5 5.84 -9.51 -19.19
N ARG A 6 4.95 -8.87 -19.96
CA ARG A 6 4.09 -7.79 -19.47
C ARG A 6 3.22 -8.24 -18.30
N ARG A 7 2.60 -9.41 -18.42
CA ARG A 7 1.74 -9.99 -17.38
C ARG A 7 2.51 -10.34 -16.09
N LEU A 8 3.70 -10.92 -16.22
CA LEU A 8 4.59 -11.20 -15.08
C LEU A 8 5.03 -9.90 -14.39
N MET A 9 5.30 -8.86 -15.18
CA MET A 9 5.68 -7.54 -14.68
C MET A 9 4.52 -6.86 -13.94
N ASP A 10 3.29 -6.94 -14.44
CA ASP A 10 2.09 -6.40 -13.78
C ASP A 10 1.78 -7.14 -12.47
N HIS A 11 1.95 -8.46 -12.44
CA HIS A 11 1.78 -9.24 -11.22
C HIS A 11 2.84 -8.91 -10.16
N THR A 12 4.09 -8.70 -10.59
CA THR A 12 5.21 -8.37 -9.70
C THR A 12 5.05 -6.96 -9.14
N SER A 13 4.69 -5.99 -9.98
CA SER A 13 4.43 -4.60 -9.56
C SER A 13 3.25 -4.51 -8.59
N ALA A 14 2.14 -5.22 -8.85
CA ALA A 14 1.00 -5.29 -7.92
C ALA A 14 1.42 -5.80 -6.53
N ARG A 15 2.28 -6.84 -6.47
CA ARG A 15 2.82 -7.37 -5.20
C ARG A 15 3.74 -6.37 -4.50
N ILE A 16 4.58 -5.65 -5.24
CA ILE A 16 5.44 -4.60 -4.68
C ILE A 16 4.57 -3.50 -4.06
N TYR A 17 3.54 -3.02 -4.78
CA TYR A 17 2.62 -2.00 -4.25
C TYR A 17 1.86 -2.48 -3.01
N ALA A 18 1.41 -3.75 -2.99
CA ALA A 18 0.78 -4.34 -1.81
C ALA A 18 1.76 -4.41 -0.62
N GLY A 19 3.01 -4.81 -0.86
CA GLY A 19 4.06 -4.84 0.16
C GLY A 19 4.36 -3.45 0.73
N LEU A 20 4.48 -2.44 -0.14
CA LEU A 20 4.67 -1.05 0.27
C LEU A 20 3.48 -0.52 1.08
N ALA A 21 2.25 -0.82 0.66
CA ALA A 21 1.06 -0.43 1.40
C ALA A 21 1.10 -0.96 2.85
N VAL A 22 1.37 -2.26 3.01
CA VAL A 22 1.45 -2.90 4.33
C VAL A 22 2.61 -2.34 5.15
N ALA A 23 3.77 -2.11 4.53
CA ALA A 23 4.92 -1.51 5.22
C ALA A 23 4.59 -0.13 5.77
N PHE A 24 3.96 0.75 4.98
CA PHE A 24 3.51 2.05 5.46
C PHE A 24 2.50 1.93 6.59
N LEU A 25 1.53 1.03 6.46
CA LEU A 25 0.57 0.79 7.53
C LEU A 25 1.29 0.42 8.83
N VAL A 26 2.18 -0.57 8.81
CA VAL A 26 2.89 -1.02 10.02
C VAL A 26 3.75 0.09 10.63
N ILE A 27 4.53 0.81 9.81
CA ILE A 27 5.43 1.87 10.28
C ILE A 27 4.64 2.99 10.95
N TYR A 28 3.63 3.52 10.25
CA TYR A 28 2.85 4.66 10.74
C TYR A 28 1.93 4.29 11.91
N THR A 29 1.40 3.07 11.95
CA THR A 29 0.61 2.61 13.10
C THR A 29 1.52 2.42 14.32
N THR A 30 2.74 1.92 14.14
CA THR A 30 3.73 1.79 15.24
C THR A 30 4.13 3.17 15.79
N LEU A 31 4.36 4.15 14.91
CA LEU A 31 4.62 5.53 15.30
C LEU A 31 3.43 6.16 16.03
N ALA A 32 2.20 5.95 15.55
CA ALA A 32 1.00 6.44 16.19
C ALA A 32 0.82 5.84 17.59
N VAL A 33 1.05 4.53 17.74
CA VAL A 33 1.00 3.84 19.05
C VAL A 33 2.08 4.37 19.99
N HIS A 34 3.31 4.54 19.49
CA HIS A 34 4.41 5.11 20.28
C HIS A 34 4.04 6.51 20.81
N GLU A 35 3.58 7.40 19.93
CA GLU A 35 3.19 8.78 20.29
C GLU A 35 1.97 8.84 21.20
N HIS A 36 1.02 7.91 21.07
CA HIS A 36 -0.11 7.84 22.00
C HIS A 36 0.34 7.58 23.44
N PHE A 37 1.43 6.83 23.64
CA PHE A 37 1.97 6.54 24.97
C PHE A 37 3.04 7.53 25.44
N THR A 38 3.68 8.28 24.54
CA THR A 38 4.82 9.16 24.87
C THR A 38 4.55 10.66 24.68
N GLY A 39 3.48 11.03 23.99
CA GLY A 39 3.29 12.38 23.46
C GLY A 39 1.83 12.84 23.40
N SER A 40 1.60 13.82 22.51
CA SER A 40 0.31 14.49 22.34
C SER A 40 -0.55 13.76 21.32
N ASP A 41 -1.82 13.48 21.66
CA ASP A 41 -2.81 12.80 20.80
C ASP A 41 -2.97 13.41 19.40
N THR A 42 -2.62 14.68 19.22
CA THR A 42 -2.65 15.35 17.91
C THR A 42 -1.68 14.69 16.91
N TRP A 43 -0.48 14.31 17.35
CA TRP A 43 0.52 13.65 16.51
C TRP A 43 0.13 12.21 16.18
N THR A 44 -0.43 11.50 17.15
CA THR A 44 -1.06 10.18 16.96
C THR A 44 -2.06 10.21 15.81
N LEU A 45 -2.95 11.22 15.80
CA LEU A 45 -3.95 11.38 14.75
C LEU A 45 -3.30 11.65 13.38
N TYR A 46 -2.28 12.51 13.33
CA TYR A 46 -1.55 12.78 12.08
C TYR A 46 -0.89 11.52 11.52
N TYR A 47 -0.20 10.73 12.34
CA TYR A 47 0.44 9.49 11.91
C TYR A 47 -0.58 8.45 11.45
N LEU A 48 -1.72 8.33 12.13
CA LEU A 48 -2.83 7.47 11.70
C LEU A 48 -3.37 7.86 10.32
N VAL A 49 -3.67 9.15 10.12
CA VAL A 49 -4.20 9.65 8.83
C VAL A 49 -3.18 9.46 7.70
N LEU A 50 -1.90 9.74 7.95
CA LEU A 50 -0.82 9.53 6.98
C LEU A 50 -0.64 8.05 6.63
N GLY A 51 -0.60 7.19 7.65
CA GLY A 51 -0.47 5.74 7.47
C GLY A 51 -1.63 5.15 6.68
N PHE A 52 -2.86 5.48 7.05
CA PHE A 52 -4.06 5.03 6.33
C PHE A 52 -4.13 5.61 4.92
N GLY A 53 -3.78 6.89 4.73
CA GLY A 53 -3.78 7.55 3.42
C GLY A 53 -2.78 6.91 2.44
N LEU A 54 -1.56 6.68 2.89
CA LEU A 54 -0.53 6.00 2.10
C LEU A 54 -0.92 4.54 1.85
N PHE A 55 -1.37 3.82 2.87
CA PHE A 55 -1.88 2.45 2.69
C PHE A 55 -2.96 2.40 1.62
N PHE A 56 -3.96 3.27 1.69
CA PHE A 56 -5.09 3.27 0.77
C PHE A 56 -4.67 3.58 -0.67
N THR A 57 -3.80 4.56 -0.88
CA THR A 57 -3.31 4.91 -2.22
C THR A 57 -2.55 3.75 -2.88
N PHE A 58 -1.63 3.11 -2.15
CA PHE A 58 -0.87 1.97 -2.65
C PHE A 58 -1.72 0.71 -2.79
N PHE A 59 -2.70 0.49 -1.90
CA PHE A 59 -3.64 -0.61 -1.99
C PHE A 59 -4.53 -0.50 -3.23
N VAL A 60 -5.07 0.70 -3.51
CA VAL A 60 -5.84 0.96 -4.73
C VAL A 60 -4.97 0.82 -5.98
N ALA A 61 -3.72 1.33 -5.95
CA ALA A 61 -2.79 1.17 -7.06
C ALA A 61 -2.50 -0.31 -7.36
N SER A 62 -2.27 -1.12 -6.33
CA SER A 62 -2.11 -2.58 -6.42
C SER A 62 -3.36 -3.26 -7.00
N GLY A 63 -4.55 -2.91 -6.51
CA GLY A 63 -5.80 -3.44 -7.05
C GLY A 63 -6.04 -3.08 -8.52
N ARG A 64 -5.67 -1.86 -8.95
CA ARG A 64 -5.80 -1.43 -10.35
C ARG A 64 -4.82 -2.15 -11.28
N THR A 65 -3.57 -2.35 -10.86
CA THR A 65 -2.58 -3.12 -11.64
C THR A 65 -3.01 -4.58 -11.76
N MET A 66 -3.51 -5.18 -10.68
CA MET A 66 -4.01 -6.55 -10.69
C MET A 66 -5.26 -6.71 -11.57
N ARG A 67 -6.16 -5.71 -11.59
CA ARG A 67 -7.34 -5.72 -12.48
C ARG A 67 -6.95 -5.61 -13.96
N HIS A 68 -5.92 -4.83 -14.31
CA HIS A 68 -5.38 -4.77 -15.68
C HIS A 68 -4.82 -6.13 -16.12
N ALA A 69 -4.02 -6.76 -15.25
CA ALA A 69 -3.45 -8.09 -15.53
C ALA A 69 -4.51 -9.19 -15.70
N ILE A 70 -5.71 -9.02 -15.15
CA ILE A 70 -6.85 -9.95 -15.27
C ILE A 70 -7.75 -9.59 -16.46
N SER A 71 -7.96 -8.31 -16.78
CA SER A 71 -8.85 -7.94 -17.90
C SER A 71 -8.23 -8.20 -19.27
N ASP A 72 -6.90 -8.26 -19.38
CA ASP A 72 -6.17 -8.68 -20.60
C ASP A 72 -6.42 -10.17 -20.95
N HIS A 73 -7.27 -10.85 -20.19
CA HIS A 73 -7.59 -12.27 -20.32
C HIS A 73 -8.94 -12.54 -21.00
N ARG A 74 -9.69 -11.50 -21.42
CA ARG A 74 -11.02 -11.62 -22.03
C ARG A 74 -11.06 -10.96 -23.39
#